data_AF-F0TFK6-F1
#
_entry.id   AF-F0TFK6-F1
#
_cell.length_a   1.000
_cell.length_b   1.000
_cell.length_c   1.000
_cell.angle_alpha   90.00
_cell.angle_beta   90.00
_cell.angle_gamma   90.00
#
_symmetry.space_group_name_H-M   'P 1'
#
loop_
_entity.id
_entity.type
_entity.pdbx_description
1 polymer ?
#
loop_
_entity_poly.entity_id
_entity_poly.type
_entity_poly.pdbx_seq_one_letter_code
_entity_poly.pdbx_strand_id
1 'polypeptide(L)'
;MRKRIVCLAGLALMAMDLGATTTVEPVNAAIADPIQTGKKLNLTRSAYVYNKRGVRVGRLKKGNMCKIHVIKVINGATYVKIGKNRFVKQEAFLPYVKSARVENIIKKNSYIYDENGEKIPGKFVKRGTKVDYLGHKEINEKPFIQIGDGEYVKAFNVLTIMVNN
;
A
#
# COMPACT_ATOMS: atom_id res chain seq x y z
N MET A 1 25.00 -0.20 -32.76
CA MET A 1 24.19 -1.43 -32.90
C MET A 1 24.75 -2.52 -32.00
N ARG A 2 23.85 -3.28 -31.36
CA ARG A 2 24.00 -4.60 -30.69
C ARG A 2 25.24 -4.85 -29.81
N LYS A 3 25.00 -5.04 -28.51
CA LYS A 3 25.80 -5.96 -27.70
C LYS A 3 24.88 -6.97 -27.04
N ARG A 4 24.93 -8.20 -27.53
CA ARG A 4 24.48 -9.41 -26.83
C ARG A 4 25.59 -9.79 -25.88
N ILE A 5 25.26 -10.09 -24.63
CA ILE A 5 26.10 -10.94 -23.77
C ILE A 5 25.18 -12.04 -23.27
N VAL A 6 25.45 -13.23 -23.80
CA VAL A 6 25.00 -14.52 -23.31
C VAL A 6 26.12 -15.02 -22.41
N CYS A 7 25.81 -15.44 -21.18
CA CYS A 7 26.74 -16.25 -20.38
C CYS A 7 26.10 -17.62 -20.14
N LEU A 8 26.84 -18.64 -20.57
CA LEU A 8 26.61 -20.07 -20.43
C LEU A 8 27.09 -20.59 -19.06
N ALA A 9 26.42 -21.65 -18.59
CA ALA A 9 26.91 -22.85 -17.93
C ALA A 9 27.43 -22.83 -16.46
N GLY A 10 27.06 -23.90 -15.75
CA GLY A 10 27.58 -24.34 -14.45
C GLY A 10 26.53 -25.21 -13.72
N LEU A 11 26.28 -26.43 -14.21
CA LEU A 11 26.71 -27.73 -13.62
C LEU A 11 26.02 -28.10 -12.29
N ALA A 12 25.37 -29.26 -12.33
CA ALA A 12 24.65 -29.90 -11.23
C ALA A 12 25.57 -30.49 -10.16
N LEU A 13 25.11 -30.47 -8.91
CA LEU A 13 25.54 -31.36 -7.84
C LEU A 13 24.28 -31.89 -7.15
N MET A 14 23.99 -33.17 -7.34
CA MET A 14 23.09 -33.91 -6.44
C MET A 14 23.90 -34.32 -5.21
N ALA A 15 23.44 -33.92 -4.04
CA ALA A 15 23.77 -34.57 -2.78
C ALA A 15 22.43 -34.88 -2.09
N MET A 16 22.12 -36.17 -2.00
CA MET A 16 21.17 -36.67 -1.03
C MET A 16 21.85 -36.55 0.34
N ASP A 17 21.29 -35.75 1.23
CA ASP A 17 21.49 -36.01 2.66
C ASP A 17 20.20 -35.70 3.42
N LEU A 18 19.84 -36.66 4.26
CA LEU A 18 18.61 -36.74 5.02
C LEU A 18 18.83 -35.97 6.33
N GLY A 19 18.46 -34.70 6.34
CA GLY A 19 18.57 -33.86 7.53
C GLY A 19 17.53 -32.76 7.50
N ALA A 20 16.61 -32.78 8.46
CA ALA A 20 15.65 -31.72 8.67
C ALA A 20 16.38 -30.40 8.94
N THR A 21 16.57 -29.61 7.90
CA THR A 21 16.89 -28.19 8.03
C THR A 21 15.61 -27.44 7.78
N THR A 22 15.04 -26.87 8.84
CA THR A 22 14.01 -25.86 8.73
C THR A 22 14.64 -24.65 8.04
N THR A 23 14.59 -24.60 6.73
CA THR A 23 14.65 -23.34 6.00
C THR A 23 13.37 -22.58 6.31
N VAL A 24 13.35 -21.88 7.45
CA VAL A 24 12.50 -20.71 7.60
C VAL A 24 13.05 -19.67 6.63
N GLU A 25 12.58 -19.74 5.38
CA GLU A 25 12.72 -18.61 4.48
C GLU A 25 11.97 -17.43 5.12
N PRO A 26 12.62 -16.30 5.40
CA PRO A 26 11.88 -15.08 5.60
C PRO A 26 11.30 -14.74 4.23
N VAL A 27 10.04 -15.12 4.00
CA VAL A 27 9.27 -14.67 2.84
C VAL A 27 8.99 -13.18 3.02
N ASN A 28 10.01 -12.36 2.78
CA ASN A 28 9.91 -10.91 2.56
C ASN A 28 9.23 -10.68 1.20
N ALA A 29 8.02 -11.19 1.04
CA ALA A 29 7.11 -10.72 0.02
C ALA A 29 6.68 -9.32 0.45
N ALA A 30 7.43 -8.30 0.03
CA ALA A 30 6.94 -6.94 0.02
C ALA A 30 5.64 -6.94 -0.80
N ILE A 31 4.50 -7.03 -0.12
CA ILE A 31 3.20 -6.95 -0.78
C ILE A 31 3.13 -5.50 -1.30
N ALA A 32 3.46 -5.30 -2.56
CA ALA A 32 3.24 -4.02 -3.23
C ALA A 32 1.79 -3.62 -2.94
N ASP A 33 1.56 -2.39 -2.47
CA ASP A 33 0.26 -1.86 -2.05
C ASP A 33 -0.74 -2.27 -3.12
N PRO A 34 -1.59 -3.27 -2.82
CA PRO A 34 -2.42 -3.88 -3.84
C PRO A 34 -3.47 -2.86 -4.31
N ILE A 35 -3.62 -1.76 -3.57
CA ILE A 35 -4.68 -0.79 -3.72
C ILE A 35 -4.22 0.33 -4.66
N GLN A 36 -4.06 -0.01 -5.93
CA GLN A 36 -3.69 0.95 -6.97
C GLN A 36 -4.91 1.34 -7.80
N THR A 37 -5.10 2.65 -7.99
CA THR A 37 -6.11 3.18 -8.92
C THR A 37 -6.01 2.50 -10.28
N GLY A 38 -7.16 2.05 -10.80
CA GLY A 38 -7.28 1.34 -12.07
C GLY A 38 -7.27 -0.18 -11.95
N LYS A 39 -6.71 -0.74 -10.86
CA LYS A 39 -6.70 -2.19 -10.62
C LYS A 39 -8.04 -2.69 -10.08
N LYS A 40 -8.28 -3.99 -10.23
CA LYS A 40 -9.33 -4.72 -9.54
C LYS A 40 -8.73 -5.47 -8.37
N LEU A 41 -9.39 -5.44 -7.22
CA LEU A 41 -8.94 -6.13 -6.03
C LEU A 41 -10.13 -6.78 -5.32
N ASN A 42 -9.90 -7.97 -4.80
CA ASN A 42 -10.90 -8.72 -4.05
C ASN A 42 -10.92 -8.26 -2.59
N LEU A 43 -12.11 -8.19 -2.01
CA LEU A 43 -12.25 -8.02 -0.57
C LEU A 43 -11.74 -9.24 0.18
N THR A 44 -10.84 -9.04 1.14
CA THR A 44 -10.33 -10.11 2.01
C THR A 44 -11.32 -10.45 3.13
N ARG A 45 -12.25 -9.54 3.41
CA ARG A 45 -13.33 -9.67 4.41
C ARG A 45 -14.62 -8.99 3.94
N SER A 46 -15.76 -9.37 4.51
CA SER A 46 -17.02 -8.65 4.27
C SER A 46 -16.93 -7.21 4.80
N ALA A 47 -17.49 -6.26 4.07
CA ALA A 47 -17.32 -4.84 4.36
C ALA A 47 -18.58 -4.03 4.08
N TYR A 48 -18.77 -2.93 4.82
CA TYR A 48 -19.83 -1.97 4.55
C TYR A 48 -19.45 -1.05 3.38
N VAL A 49 -20.46 -0.64 2.63
CA VAL A 49 -20.36 0.41 1.60
C VAL A 49 -20.89 1.70 2.19
N TYR A 50 -20.17 2.78 1.96
CA TYR A 50 -20.45 4.11 2.45
C TYR A 50 -20.63 5.09 1.29
N ASN A 51 -21.36 6.17 1.53
CA ASN A 51 -21.41 7.32 0.62
C ASN A 51 -20.31 8.34 0.95
N LYS A 52 -20.21 9.43 0.17
CA LYS A 52 -19.21 10.49 0.35
C LYS A 52 -19.28 11.20 1.70
N ARG A 53 -20.40 11.09 2.44
CA ARG A 53 -20.61 11.67 3.78
C ARG A 53 -20.27 10.68 4.90
N GLY A 54 -19.79 9.48 4.58
CA GLY A 54 -19.48 8.44 5.56
C GLY A 54 -20.70 7.69 6.09
N VAL A 55 -21.88 7.85 5.45
CA VAL A 55 -23.10 7.12 5.84
C VAL A 55 -23.14 5.77 5.12
N ARG A 56 -23.52 4.70 5.85
CA ARG A 56 -23.65 3.35 5.30
C ARG A 56 -24.80 3.29 4.30
N VAL A 57 -24.54 2.72 3.12
CA VAL A 57 -25.51 2.57 2.02
C VAL A 57 -25.57 1.13 1.47
N GLY A 58 -24.86 0.20 2.09
CA GLY A 58 -24.90 -1.21 1.71
C GLY A 58 -23.78 -2.05 2.33
N ARG A 59 -23.63 -3.28 1.85
CA ARG A 59 -22.62 -4.24 2.29
C ARG A 59 -22.14 -5.10 1.12
N LEU A 60 -20.88 -5.49 1.16
CA LEU A 60 -20.24 -6.44 0.25
C LEU A 60 -19.74 -7.65 1.03
N LYS A 61 -19.75 -8.81 0.38
CA LYS A 61 -19.24 -10.06 0.94
C LYS A 61 -17.75 -10.20 0.65
N LYS A 62 -17.05 -10.97 1.49
CA LYS A 62 -15.67 -11.42 1.21
C LYS A 62 -15.59 -12.03 -0.19
N GLY A 63 -14.49 -11.76 -0.89
CA GLY A 63 -14.24 -12.24 -2.25
C GLY A 63 -14.79 -11.34 -3.36
N ASN A 64 -15.68 -10.39 -3.05
CA ASN A 64 -16.19 -9.47 -4.07
C ASN A 64 -15.05 -8.65 -4.70
N MET A 65 -14.98 -8.69 -6.02
CA MET A 65 -13.99 -7.96 -6.81
C MET A 65 -14.46 -6.52 -7.07
N CYS A 66 -13.66 -5.54 -6.64
CA CYS A 66 -13.96 -4.12 -6.83
C CYS A 66 -12.89 -3.46 -7.70
N LYS A 67 -13.31 -2.60 -8.63
CA LYS A 67 -12.38 -1.69 -9.33
C LYS A 67 -12.04 -0.53 -8.40
N ILE A 68 -10.75 -0.26 -8.26
CA ILE A 68 -10.22 0.83 -7.44
C ILE A 68 -10.23 2.08 -8.29
N HIS A 69 -11.11 3.04 -7.98
CA HIS A 69 -11.16 4.31 -8.71
C HIS A 69 -10.26 5.37 -8.09
N VAL A 70 -10.38 5.60 -6.78
CA VAL A 70 -9.58 6.58 -6.05
C VAL A 70 -9.61 6.24 -4.57
N ILE A 71 -8.57 6.65 -3.85
CA ILE A 71 -8.52 6.57 -2.39
C ILE A 71 -8.90 7.94 -1.84
N LYS A 72 -9.89 8.00 -0.94
CA LYS A 72 -10.44 9.22 -0.35
C LYS A 72 -10.49 9.09 1.16
N VAL A 73 -10.19 10.18 1.87
CA VAL A 73 -10.38 10.24 3.32
C VAL A 73 -11.79 10.74 3.61
N ILE A 74 -12.53 10.02 4.46
CA ILE A 74 -13.88 10.40 4.88
C ILE A 74 -13.91 10.25 6.40
N ASN A 75 -14.14 11.35 7.13
CA ASN A 75 -14.19 11.39 8.60
C ASN A 75 -12.94 10.76 9.26
N GLY A 76 -11.74 11.06 8.75
CA GLY A 76 -10.47 10.59 9.30
C GLY A 76 -10.09 9.13 8.97
N ALA A 77 -10.97 8.38 8.30
CA ALA A 77 -10.68 7.03 7.83
C ALA A 77 -10.51 6.98 6.31
N THR A 78 -9.73 6.00 5.83
CA THR A 78 -9.39 5.87 4.41
C THR A 78 -10.33 4.92 3.69
N TYR A 79 -10.85 5.37 2.56
CA TYR A 79 -11.82 4.64 1.75
C TYR A 79 -11.36 4.52 0.31
N VAL A 80 -11.61 3.36 -0.28
CA VAL A 80 -11.51 3.11 -1.70
C VAL A 80 -12.86 3.41 -2.35
N LYS A 81 -12.90 4.31 -3.33
CA LYS A 81 -14.04 4.52 -4.19
C LYS A 81 -14.15 3.35 -5.16
N ILE A 82 -15.28 2.64 -5.09
CA ILE A 82 -15.58 1.46 -5.91
C ILE A 82 -16.69 1.72 -6.93
N GLY A 83 -17.30 2.91 -6.92
CA GLY A 83 -18.36 3.31 -7.85
C GLY A 83 -18.87 4.73 -7.57
N LYS A 84 -19.96 5.12 -8.25
CA LYS A 84 -20.62 6.43 -8.03
C LYS A 84 -21.13 6.52 -6.60
N ASN A 85 -20.61 7.47 -5.83
CA ASN A 85 -20.95 7.69 -4.41
C ASN A 85 -20.87 6.42 -3.53
N ARG A 86 -19.94 5.51 -3.84
CA ARG A 86 -19.76 4.23 -3.14
C ARG A 86 -18.31 4.03 -2.76
N PHE A 87 -18.09 3.84 -1.46
CA PHE A 87 -16.80 3.82 -0.81
C PHE A 87 -16.72 2.63 0.15
N VAL A 88 -15.59 1.94 0.16
CA VAL A 88 -15.34 0.83 1.10
C VAL A 88 -14.04 1.12 1.82
N LYS A 89 -13.99 0.87 3.13
CA LYS A 89 -12.79 1.15 3.91
C LYS A 89 -11.59 0.35 3.39
N GLN A 90 -10.42 0.97 3.37
CA GLN A 90 -9.22 0.43 2.73
C GLN A 90 -8.79 -0.93 3.32
N GLU A 91 -8.89 -1.11 4.63
CA GLU A 91 -8.51 -2.32 5.35
C GLU A 91 -9.30 -3.56 4.93
N ALA A 92 -10.46 -3.39 4.29
CA ALA A 92 -11.25 -4.50 3.79
C ALA A 92 -10.63 -5.20 2.58
N PHE A 93 -9.65 -4.56 1.93
CA PHE A 93 -8.89 -5.08 0.81
C PHE A 93 -7.53 -5.65 1.20
N LEU A 94 -7.11 -5.50 2.46
CA LEU A 94 -5.82 -5.96 2.97
C LEU A 94 -5.99 -7.29 3.71
N PRO A 95 -5.00 -8.21 3.65
CA PRO A 95 -5.03 -9.46 4.42
C PRO A 95 -5.23 -9.15 5.92
N TYR A 96 -6.08 -9.94 6.57
CA TYR A 96 -6.29 -9.83 8.01
C TYR A 96 -5.13 -10.53 8.73
N VAL A 97 -4.36 -9.76 9.48
CA VAL A 97 -3.17 -10.21 10.21
C VAL A 97 -3.35 -9.86 11.68
N LYS A 98 -3.30 -10.86 12.56
CA LYS A 98 -3.63 -10.76 14.00
C LYS A 98 -2.58 -9.96 14.78
N SER A 99 -1.32 -10.04 14.34
CA SER A 99 -0.18 -9.27 14.82
C SER A 99 0.73 -8.97 13.62
N ALA A 100 0.58 -7.81 13.00
CA ALA A 100 1.49 -7.38 11.96
C ALA A 100 1.98 -5.96 12.26
N ARG A 101 3.27 -5.76 12.04
CA ARG A 101 3.85 -4.43 12.01
C ARG A 101 3.54 -3.80 10.66
N VAL A 102 3.02 -2.58 10.67
CA VAL A 102 2.80 -1.82 9.43
C VAL A 102 4.06 -1.01 9.15
N GLU A 103 4.62 -1.16 7.95
CA GLU A 103 5.71 -0.30 7.49
C GLU A 103 5.25 0.55 6.32
N ASN A 104 5.62 1.83 6.32
CA ASN A 104 5.35 2.74 5.21
C ASN A 104 6.67 3.07 4.53
N ILE A 105 6.77 2.73 3.25
CA ILE A 105 7.99 2.85 2.46
C ILE A 105 7.72 3.78 1.29
N ILE A 106 8.63 4.71 1.04
CA ILE A 106 8.55 5.57 -0.13
C ILE A 106 8.84 4.74 -1.39
N LYS A 107 7.85 4.53 -2.25
CA LYS A 107 8.04 3.76 -3.50
C LYS A 107 8.59 4.59 -4.66
N LYS A 108 8.44 5.92 -4.60
CA LYS A 108 8.97 6.89 -5.57
C LYS A 108 9.49 8.10 -4.83
N ASN A 109 10.64 8.65 -5.26
CA ASN A 109 11.17 9.90 -4.70
C ASN A 109 10.06 10.95 -4.62
N SER A 110 9.92 11.61 -3.49
CA SER A 110 8.82 12.53 -3.23
C SER A 110 9.31 13.76 -2.48
N TYR A 111 8.76 14.91 -2.84
CA TYR A 111 8.81 16.10 -2.00
C TYR A 111 7.99 15.87 -0.72
N ILE A 112 8.36 16.59 0.34
CA ILE A 112 7.54 16.79 1.53
C ILE A 112 6.75 18.08 1.35
N TYR A 113 5.50 18.05 1.74
CA TYR A 113 4.55 19.15 1.64
C TYR A 113 4.11 19.57 3.04
N ASP A 114 3.73 20.83 3.17
CA ASP A 114 3.08 21.34 4.38
C ASP A 114 1.57 21.02 4.38
N GLU A 115 0.87 21.53 5.39
CA GLU A 115 -0.58 21.33 5.53
C GLU A 115 -1.44 22.01 4.46
N ASN A 116 -0.91 23.02 3.78
CA ASN A 116 -1.55 23.73 2.68
C ASN A 116 -1.29 23.04 1.33
N GLY A 117 -0.36 22.08 1.31
CA GLY A 117 0.01 21.31 0.13
C GLY A 117 1.11 22.00 -0.69
N GLU A 118 1.79 22.97 -0.11
CA GLU A 118 2.97 23.61 -0.67
C GLU A 118 4.21 22.76 -0.38
N LYS A 119 5.20 22.77 -1.27
CA LYS A 119 6.43 22.01 -1.06
C LYS A 119 7.26 22.72 0.00
N ILE A 120 7.69 21.99 1.03
CA ILE A 120 8.63 22.53 1.99
C ILE A 120 10.01 22.60 1.31
N PRO A 121 10.63 23.80 1.18
CA PRO A 121 11.91 23.96 0.50
C PRO A 121 12.99 23.05 1.11
N GLY A 122 13.78 22.41 0.25
CA GLY A 122 14.89 21.52 0.67
C GLY A 122 14.47 20.16 1.23
N LYS A 123 13.18 19.90 1.49
CA LYS A 123 12.72 18.64 2.07
C LYS A 123 12.20 17.65 1.01
N PHE A 124 12.85 16.49 0.96
CA PHE A 124 12.45 15.38 0.10
C PHE A 124 12.82 14.04 0.71
N VAL A 125 12.06 13.01 0.35
CA VAL A 125 12.28 11.63 0.76
C VAL A 125 12.63 10.77 -0.45
N LYS A 126 13.66 9.94 -0.31
CA LYS A 126 14.13 9.05 -1.37
C LYS A 126 13.32 7.76 -1.39
N ARG A 127 13.28 7.10 -2.55
CA ARG A 127 12.73 5.76 -2.70
C ARG A 127 13.44 4.79 -1.75
N GLY A 128 12.66 3.95 -1.07
CA GLY A 128 13.12 2.95 -0.11
C GLY A 128 13.16 3.46 1.33
N THR A 129 13.05 4.78 1.57
CA THR A 129 13.01 5.34 2.91
C THR A 129 11.75 4.87 3.64
N LYS A 130 11.93 4.32 4.85
CA LYS A 130 10.83 4.06 5.79
C LYS A 130 10.41 5.39 6.41
N VAL A 131 9.10 5.63 6.46
CA VAL A 131 8.51 6.84 7.04
C VAL A 131 7.49 6.45 8.08
N ASP A 132 7.30 7.32 9.07
CA ASP A 132 6.21 7.16 10.02
C ASP A 132 4.87 7.37 9.33
N TYR A 133 3.83 6.84 9.97
CA TYR A 133 2.46 7.06 9.56
C TYR A 133 1.72 7.61 10.77
N LEU A 134 1.52 8.93 10.74
CA LEU A 134 0.81 9.65 11.78
C LEU A 134 -0.67 9.87 11.41
N GLY A 135 -1.01 9.73 10.12
CA GLY A 135 -2.38 9.79 9.66
C GLY A 135 -2.51 10.09 8.18
N HIS A 136 -3.76 10.28 7.75
CA HIS A 136 -4.08 10.75 6.39
C HIS A 136 -4.65 12.16 6.42
N LYS A 137 -4.33 12.94 5.39
CA LYS A 137 -4.94 14.25 5.14
C LYS A 137 -5.30 14.37 3.67
N GLU A 138 -6.48 14.89 3.38
CA GLU A 138 -6.84 15.34 2.03
C GLU A 138 -6.48 16.82 1.93
N ILE A 139 -5.57 17.16 1.02
CA ILE A 139 -5.10 18.54 0.80
C ILE A 139 -5.33 18.83 -0.69
N ASN A 140 -6.13 19.86 -1.00
CA ASN A 140 -6.50 20.21 -2.38
C ASN A 140 -7.02 19.01 -3.18
N GLU A 141 -7.97 18.27 -2.59
CA GLU A 141 -8.62 17.06 -3.14
C GLU A 141 -7.66 15.89 -3.47
N LYS A 142 -6.41 15.97 -3.01
CA LYS A 142 -5.39 14.93 -3.21
C LYS A 142 -5.08 14.26 -1.87
N PRO A 143 -4.92 12.93 -1.83
CA PRO A 143 -4.61 12.22 -0.60
C PRO A 143 -3.12 12.31 -0.25
N PHE A 144 -2.83 12.60 1.00
CA PHE A 144 -1.49 12.63 1.60
C PHE A 144 -1.42 11.72 2.83
N ILE A 145 -0.20 11.27 3.13
CA ILE A 145 0.19 10.61 4.39
C ILE A 145 0.94 11.65 5.21
N GLN A 146 0.54 11.82 6.47
CA GLN A 146 1.30 12.58 7.44
C GLN A 146 2.45 11.71 7.96
N ILE A 147 3.68 12.19 7.76
CA ILE A 147 4.90 11.48 8.13
C ILE A 147 5.67 12.17 9.28
N GLY A 148 5.23 13.35 9.69
CA GLY A 148 5.80 14.18 10.74
C GLY A 148 4.82 15.29 11.14
N ASP A 149 5.21 16.13 12.08
CA ASP A 149 4.39 17.28 12.47
C ASP A 149 4.34 18.32 11.33
N GLY A 150 3.15 18.60 10.81
CA GLY A 150 2.97 19.44 9.61
C GLY A 150 3.58 18.90 8.31
N GLU A 151 4.10 17.67 8.28
CA GLU A 151 4.82 17.12 7.14
C GLU A 151 4.04 16.02 6.42
N TYR A 152 3.86 16.20 5.13
CA TYR A 152 2.99 15.37 4.31
C TYR A 152 3.68 14.86 3.05
N VAL A 153 3.43 13.60 2.68
CA VAL A 153 3.85 13.00 1.41
C VAL A 153 2.63 12.53 0.65
N LYS A 154 2.61 12.73 -0.67
CA LYS A 154 1.51 12.23 -1.53
C LYS A 154 1.32 10.73 -1.30
N ALA A 155 0.09 10.30 -0.99
CA ALA A 155 -0.20 8.91 -0.67
C ALA A 155 0.18 7.95 -1.82
N PHE A 156 0.03 8.40 -3.07
CA PHE A 156 0.46 7.63 -4.23
C PHE A 156 1.97 7.35 -4.26
N ASN A 157 2.82 8.08 -3.55
CA ASN A 157 4.26 7.84 -3.47
C ASN A 157 4.66 6.94 -2.29
N VAL A 158 3.74 6.62 -1.39
CA VAL A 158 3.95 5.72 -0.27
C VAL A 158 3.44 4.32 -0.63
N LEU A 159 4.08 3.32 -0.05
CA LEU A 159 3.76 1.91 -0.11
C LEU A 159 3.61 1.44 1.34
N THR A 160 2.39 1.11 1.75
CA THR A 160 2.12 0.52 3.06
C THR A 160 2.18 -1.00 2.94
N ILE A 161 3.08 -1.63 3.69
CA ILE A 161 3.20 -3.08 3.77
C ILE A 161 2.86 -3.58 5.18
N MET A 162 2.23 -4.74 5.25
CA MET A 162 2.02 -5.47 6.48
C MET A 162 3.15 -6.49 6.61
N VAL A 163 3.93 -6.39 7.67
CA VAL A 163 5.02 -7.32 8.00
C VAL A 163 4.52 -8.24 9.13
N ASN A 164 4.48 -9.54 8.87
CA ASN A 164 4.20 -10.53 9.90
C ASN A 164 5.45 -10.71 10.76
N ASN A 165 5.26 -10.80 12.09
CA ASN A 165 6.27 -11.35 12.99
C ASN A 165 6.22 -12.87 12.97
#